data_AF-A0A8J3CXV2-F1
#
_entry.id   AF-A0A8J3CXV2-F1
#
_cell.length_a   1.000
_cell.length_b   1.000
_cell.length_c   1.000
_cell.angle_alpha   90.00
_cell.angle_beta   90.00
_cell.angle_gamma   90.00
#
_symmetry.space_group_name_H-M   'P 1'
#
loop_
_entity.id
_entity.type
_entity.pdbx_description
1 polymer ?
#
loop_
_entity_poly.entity_id
_entity_poly.type
_entity_poly.pdbx_seq_one_letter_code
_entity_poly.pdbx_strand_id
1 'polypeptide(L)' 'MEISLSLEGGKLIGRATGQPSFPLTYEGDYLFSFSPASLTLQFSPDSDKMLLKQGGMTFEFKKK' A
#
# COMPACT_ATOMS: atom_id res chain seq x y z
N MET A 1 12.49 -5.23 -3.36
CA MET A 1 11.37 -4.31 -3.70
C MET A 1 11.09 -3.51 -2.45
N GLU A 2 11.20 -2.19 -2.52
CA GLU A 2 10.89 -1.30 -1.39
C GLU A 2 9.63 -0.52 -1.75
N ILE A 3 8.74 -0.38 -0.77
CA ILE A 3 7.57 0.49 -0.86
C ILE A 3 7.61 1.43 0.34
N SER A 4 7.65 2.72 0.05
CA SER A 4 7.55 3.78 1.05
C SER A 4 6.10 4.23 1.14
N LEU A 5 5.63 4.38 2.38
CA LEU A 5 4.30 4.87 2.68
C LEU A 5 4.43 6.12 3.56
N SER A 6 3.71 7.18 3.22
CA SER A 6 3.78 8.47 3.92
C SER A 6 2.38 9.03 4.08
N LEU A 7 2.13 9.74 5.18
CA LEU A 7 0.87 10.45 5.38
C LEU A 7 1.06 11.91 4.96
N GLU A 8 0.34 12.34 3.93
CA GLU A 8 0.37 13.73 3.45
C GLU A 8 -1.06 14.27 3.37
N GLY A 9 -1.35 15.34 4.12
CA GLY A 9 -2.67 15.98 4.11
C GLY A 9 -3.83 15.05 4.47
N GLY A 10 -3.60 14.05 5.33
CA GLY A 10 -4.60 13.04 5.71
C GLY A 10 -4.81 11.93 4.68
N LYS A 11 -4.01 11.88 3.62
CA LYS A 11 -4.02 10.80 2.63
C LYS A 11 -2.78 9.95 2.75
N LEU A 12 -2.94 8.64 2.56
CA LEU A 12 -1.81 7.73 2.49
C LEU A 12 -1.22 7.81 1.08
N ILE A 13 0.06 8.12 0.98
CA ILE A 13 0.80 8.23 -0.26
C ILE A 13 1.76 7.05 -0.35
N GLY A 14 1.66 6.28 -1.44
CA GLY A 14 2.53 5.17 -1.74
C GLY A 14 3.58 5.54 -2.78
N ARG A 15 4.80 5.02 -2.62
CA ARG A 15 5.87 5.13 -3.60
C ARG A 15 6.62 3.81 -3.71
N ALA A 16 6.65 3.24 -4.90
CA ALA A 16 7.48 2.08 -5.21
C ALA A 16 8.82 2.53 -5.85
N THR A 17 9.87 1.72 -5.70
CA THR A 17 11.18 2.00 -6.31
C THR A 17 11.04 2.26 -7.82
N GLY A 18 11.53 3.41 -8.29
CA GLY A 18 11.49 3.80 -9.72
C GLY A 18 10.13 4.32 -10.23
N GLN A 19 9.12 4.44 -9.37
CA GLN A 19 7.79 4.97 -9.74
C GLN A 19 7.50 6.30 -9.03
N PRO A 20 6.67 7.18 -9.61
CA PRO A 20 6.17 8.37 -8.93
C PRO A 20 5.32 7.98 -7.71
N SER A 21 5.17 8.92 -6.77
CA SER A 21 4.25 8.78 -5.65
C SER A 21 2.80 8.78 -6.15
N PHE A 22 1.95 7.97 -5.54
CA PHE A 22 0.53 7.87 -5.85
C PHE A 22 -0.31 7.93 -4.57
N PRO A 23 -1.45 8.65 -4.58
CA PRO A 23 -2.38 8.63 -3.47
C PRO A 23 -3.11 7.30 -3.43
N LEU A 24 -3.28 6.76 -2.23
CA LEU A 24 -4.09 5.58 -1.98
C LEU A 24 -5.47 5.99 -1.48
N THR A 25 -6.50 5.32 -1.99
CA THR A 25 -7.88 5.44 -1.49
C THR A 25 -8.06 4.50 -0.31
N TYR A 26 -8.63 4.98 0.79
CA TYR A 26 -9.02 4.14 1.91
C TYR A 26 -10.37 3.49 1.62
N GLU A 27 -10.43 2.17 1.63
CA GLU A 27 -11.63 1.39 1.31
C GLU A 27 -12.36 0.87 2.56
N GLY A 28 -11.84 1.15 3.77
CA GLY A 28 -12.30 0.53 5.02
C GLY A 28 -11.42 -0.66 5.44
N ASP A 29 -11.62 -1.18 6.65
CA ASP A 29 -10.97 -2.42 7.14
C ASP A 29 -9.45 -2.50 6.92
N TYR A 30 -8.74 -1.38 7.12
CA TYR A 30 -7.29 -1.27 6.87
C TYR A 30 -6.86 -1.62 5.43
N LEU A 31 -7.79 -1.53 4.49
CA LEU A 31 -7.58 -1.73 3.06
C LEU A 31 -7.41 -0.39 2.36
N PHE A 32 -6.39 -0.32 1.52
CA PHE A 32 -6.07 0.81 0.68
C PHE A 32 -5.93 0.36 -0.77
N SER A 33 -6.40 1.17 -1.72
CA SER A 33 -6.40 0.81 -3.13
C SER A 33 -5.80 1.93 -4.00
N PHE A 34 -5.26 1.54 -5.14
CA PHE A 34 -4.94 2.44 -6.24
C PHE A 34 -5.41 1.81 -7.55
N SER A 35 -6.65 2.11 -7.92
CA SER A 35 -7.33 1.55 -9.10
C SER A 35 -6.55 1.70 -10.41
N PRO A 36 -5.84 2.82 -10.70
CA PRO A 36 -5.08 2.96 -11.94
C PRO A 36 -3.98 1.91 -12.16
N ALA A 37 -3.47 1.30 -11.08
CA ALA A 37 -2.47 0.23 -11.15
C ALA A 37 -3.00 -1.14 -10.70
N SER A 38 -4.32 -1.28 -10.49
CA SER A 38 -4.94 -2.47 -9.89
C SER A 38 -4.20 -2.94 -8.64
N LEU A 39 -3.82 -1.98 -7.79
CA LEU A 39 -3.01 -2.18 -6.60
C LEU A 39 -3.89 -2.15 -5.35
N THR A 40 -3.69 -3.09 -4.43
CA THR A 40 -4.30 -3.08 -3.10
C THR A 40 -3.26 -3.34 -2.02
N LEU A 41 -3.44 -2.66 -0.89
CA LEU A 41 -2.62 -2.73 0.31
C LEU A 41 -3.53 -3.04 1.50
N GLN A 42 -3.37 -4.22 2.09
CA GLN A 42 -4.08 -4.61 3.31
C GLN A 42 -3.11 -4.55 4.48
N PHE A 43 -3.38 -3.70 5.46
CA PHE A 43 -2.62 -3.69 6.70
C PHE A 43 -3.24 -4.64 7.71
N SER A 44 -2.39 -5.33 8.45
CA SER A 44 -2.75 -6.20 9.58
C SER A 44 -2.04 -5.66 10.83
N PRO A 45 -2.64 -4.64 11.50
CA PRO A 45 -1.99 -3.95 12.61
C PRO A 45 -1.62 -4.89 13.77
N ASP A 46 -2.43 -5.92 14.03
CA ASP A 46 -2.19 -6.91 15.10
C ASP A 46 -0.93 -7.76 14.90
N SER A 47 -0.40 -7.80 13.68
CA SER A 47 0.74 -8.66 13.31
C SER A 47 1.90 -7.91 12.67
N ASP A 48 1.83 -6.57 12.63
CA ASP A 48 2.82 -5.70 11.95
C ASP A 48 3.09 -6.15 10.50
N LYS A 49 2.05 -6.66 9.83
CA LYS A 49 2.10 -7.16 8.45
C LYS A 49 1.35 -6.24 7.50
N MET A 50 1.77 -6.28 6.24
CA MET A 50 1.10 -5.63 5.13
C MET A 50 1.13 -6.54 3.90
N LEU A 51 -0.02 -6.75 3.28
CA LEU A 51 -0.12 -7.46 2.00
C LEU A 51 -0.28 -6.45 0.87
N LEU A 52 0.61 -6.51 -0.12
CA LEU A 52 0.50 -5.79 -1.38
C LEU A 52 0.05 -6.76 -2.48
N LYS A 53 -1.05 -6.45 -3.16
CA LYS A 53 -1.45 -7.13 -4.39
C LYS A 53 -1.34 -6.17 -5.56
N GLN A 54 -0.61 -6.56 -6.60
CA GLN A 54 -0.44 -5.78 -7.81
C GLN A 54 -0.20 -6.71 -9.00
N GLY A 55 -0.93 -6.51 -10.10
CA GLY A 55 -0.72 -7.29 -11.34
C GLY A 55 -0.89 -8.81 -11.16
N GLY A 56 -1.75 -9.25 -10.23
CA GLY A 56 -1.96 -10.67 -9.91
C GLY A 56 -0.92 -11.29 -8.96
N MET A 57 0.13 -10.55 -8.60
CA MET A 57 1.11 -10.98 -7.59
C MET A 57 0.68 -10.52 -6.20
N THR A 58 1.02 -11.29 -5.17
CA THR A 58 0.85 -10.93 -3.76
C THR A 58 2.18 -10.94 -3.05
N PHE A 59 2.51 -9.85 -2.35
CA PHE A 59 3.73 -9.68 -1.58
C PHE A 59 3.38 -9.44 -0.12
N GLU A 60 3.94 -10.24 0.79
CA GLU A 60 3.84 -9.99 2.23
C GLU A 60 5.06 -9.18 2.69
N PHE A 61 4.79 -8.05 3.34
CA PHE A 61 5.78 -7.23 3.99
C PHE A 61 5.57 -7.27 5.49
N LYS A 62 6.67 -7.27 6.24
CA LYS A 62 6.67 -7.03 7.67
C LYS A 62 7.19 -5.63 7.92
N LYS A 63 6.54 -4.88 8.80
CA LYS A 63 7.02 -3.57 9.24
C LYS A 63 8.44 -3.71 9.79
N LYS A 64 9.34 -2.86 9.32
CA LYS A 64 10.72 -2.74 9.80
C LYS A 64 10.91 -1.40 10.49
#